data_AF-A0AAV4BU70-F1
#
_entry.id   AF-A0AAV4BU70-F1
#
_cell.length_a   1.000
_cell.length_b   1.000
_cell.length_c   1.000
_cell.angle_alpha   90.00
_cell.angle_beta   90.00
_cell.angle_gamma   90.00
#
_symmetry.space_group_name_H-M   'P 1'
#
loop_
_entity.id
_entity.type
_entity.pdbx_description
1 polymer ?
#
loop_
_entity_poly.entity_id
_entity_poly.type
_entity_poly.pdbx_seq_one_letter_code
_entity_poly.pdbx_strand_id
1 'polypeptide(L)'
;MRCYKCQRDGHGKDMCKKPATVCVRCGKGGHVERDCSADPHCVNCRGDHAASSKTCPKFLEEQAILCYKAENGGTFQQAVSQLWLKSIKRFQPVLMLVPSRLSFERS
;
A
#
# COMPACT_ATOMS: atom_id res chain seq x y z
N MET A 1 -7.14 -5.56 -4.26
CA MET A 1 -8.56 -5.60 -4.66
C MET A 1 -9.17 -4.26 -4.31
N ARG A 2 -9.80 -3.57 -5.27
CA ARG A 2 -10.39 -2.25 -5.06
C ARG A 2 -11.87 -2.34 -4.72
N CYS A 3 -12.31 -1.56 -3.74
CA CYS A 3 -13.71 -1.40 -3.42
C CYS A 3 -14.38 -0.39 -4.37
N TYR A 4 -15.37 -0.81 -5.16
CA TYR A 4 -16.09 0.09 -6.07
C TYR A 4 -17.00 1.12 -5.37
N LYS A 5 -17.22 0.97 -4.05
CA LYS A 5 -17.98 1.93 -3.24
C LYS A 5 -17.10 3.06 -2.75
N CYS A 6 -16.02 2.76 -2.04
CA CYS A 6 -15.16 3.79 -1.42
C CYS A 6 -13.85 4.05 -2.18
N GLN A 7 -13.60 3.33 -3.27
CA GLN A 7 -12.40 3.39 -4.12
C GLN A 7 -11.08 3.04 -3.43
N ARG A 8 -11.11 2.66 -2.15
CA ARG A 8 -9.93 2.17 -1.41
C ARG A 8 -9.68 0.71 -1.70
N ASP A 9 -8.43 0.34 -1.62
CA ASP A 9 -8.00 -1.05 -1.72
C ASP A 9 -8.12 -1.80 -0.38
N GLY A 10 -7.78 -3.09 -0.42
CA GLY A 10 -7.83 -4.00 0.73
C GLY A 10 -9.19 -4.68 1.00
N HIS A 11 -10.28 -4.26 0.36
CA HIS A 11 -11.60 -4.91 0.54
C HIS A 11 -12.51 -4.80 -0.69
N GLY A 12 -13.48 -5.72 -0.78
CA GLY A 12 -14.54 -5.69 -1.79
C GLY A 12 -15.74 -4.83 -1.38
N LYS A 13 -16.68 -4.64 -2.32
CA LYS A 13 -17.90 -3.84 -2.09
C LYS A 13 -18.74 -4.37 -0.91
N ASP A 14 -18.82 -5.70 -0.77
CA ASP A 14 -19.71 -6.36 0.20
C ASP A 14 -19.22 -6.20 1.65
N MET A 15 -17.91 -5.94 1.82
CA MET A 15 -17.28 -5.67 3.11
C MET A 15 -17.11 -4.16 3.37
N CYS A 16 -17.65 -3.31 2.49
CA CYS A 16 -17.47 -1.86 2.61
C CYS A 16 -18.46 -1.25 3.59
N LYS A 17 -17.93 -0.72 4.69
CA LYS A 17 -18.73 -0.02 5.71
C LYS A 17 -19.05 1.44 5.37
N LYS A 18 -18.54 1.98 4.25
CA LYS A 18 -18.86 3.36 3.86
C LYS A 18 -20.30 3.45 3.39
N PRO A 19 -21.07 4.49 3.78
CA PRO A 19 -22.48 4.59 3.43
C PRO A 19 -22.69 4.93 1.95
N ALA A 20 -21.88 5.82 1.39
CA ALA A 20 -22.02 6.34 0.04
C ALA A 20 -20.92 5.84 -0.92
N THR A 21 -21.25 5.78 -2.20
CA THR A 21 -20.29 5.58 -3.29
C THR A 21 -19.55 6.89 -3.57
N VAL A 22 -18.25 6.80 -3.83
CA VAL A 22 -17.42 7.94 -4.24
C VAL A 22 -16.91 7.76 -5.66
N CYS A 23 -16.74 8.89 -6.35
CA CYS A 23 -16.23 8.97 -7.70
C CYS A 23 -14.79 8.42 -7.77
N VAL A 24 -14.53 7.57 -8.76
CA VAL A 24 -13.19 6.98 -8.99
C VAL A 24 -12.16 8.02 -9.45
N ARG A 25 -12.60 9.08 -10.14
CA ARG A 25 -11.74 10.16 -10.63
C ARG A 25 -11.27 11.07 -9.51
N CYS A 26 -12.19 11.63 -8.72
CA CYS A 26 -11.89 12.70 -7.75
C CYS A 26 -12.06 12.29 -6.27
N GLY A 27 -12.55 11.08 -5.98
CA GLY A 27 -12.73 10.58 -4.63
C GLY A 27 -13.89 11.20 -3.83
N LYS A 28 -14.69 12.09 -4.43
CA LYS A 28 -15.84 12.75 -3.80
C LYS A 28 -17.15 12.03 -4.14
N GLY A 29 -18.13 12.10 -3.24
CA GLY A 29 -19.48 11.57 -3.46
C GLY A 29 -20.38 12.53 -4.25
N GLY A 30 -21.62 12.11 -4.49
CA GLY A 30 -22.68 12.95 -5.07
C GLY A 30 -22.78 12.92 -6.60
N HIS A 31 -21.91 12.19 -7.29
CA HIS A 31 -21.93 12.04 -8.74
C HIS A 31 -21.26 10.72 -9.18
N VAL A 32 -21.47 10.32 -10.43
CA VAL A 32 -20.75 9.21 -11.08
C VAL A 32 -19.57 9.75 -11.89
N GLU A 33 -18.64 8.86 -12.27
CA GLU A 33 -17.42 9.24 -13.01
C GLU A 33 -17.71 10.04 -14.29
N ARG A 34 -18.79 9.69 -15.01
CA ARG A 34 -19.17 10.35 -16.27
C ARG A 34 -19.51 11.83 -16.11
N ASP A 35 -20.03 12.21 -14.95
CA ASP A 35 -20.44 13.59 -14.65
C ASP A 35 -19.35 14.34 -13.87
N CYS A 36 -18.17 13.73 -13.68
CA CYS A 36 -17.10 14.31 -12.89
C CYS A 36 -16.32 15.36 -13.68
N SER A 37 -16.48 16.62 -13.27
CA SER A 37 -15.71 17.76 -13.80
C SER A 37 -14.54 18.20 -12.91
N ALA A 38 -14.30 17.51 -11.80
CA ALA A 38 -13.22 17.83 -10.87
C ALA A 38 -11.88 17.24 -11.33
N ASP A 39 -10.80 17.85 -10.86
CA ASP A 39 -9.45 17.31 -11.05
C ASP A 39 -9.31 15.90 -10.45
N PRO A 40 -8.53 15.03 -11.10
CA PRO A 40 -8.33 13.68 -10.60
C PRO A 40 -7.60 13.71 -9.26
N HIS A 41 -8.07 12.90 -8.31
CA HIS A 41 -7.51 12.81 -6.98
C HIS A 41 -7.62 11.38 -6.46
N CYS A 42 -6.48 10.79 -6.13
CA CYS A 42 -6.42 9.41 -5.69
C CYS A 42 -6.70 9.29 -4.19
N VAL A 43 -7.72 8.53 -3.81
CA VAL A 43 -8.03 8.30 -2.38
C VAL A 43 -7.00 7.44 -1.63
N ASN A 44 -6.12 6.74 -2.35
CA ASN A 44 -5.12 5.84 -1.78
C ASN A 44 -3.78 6.54 -1.50
N CYS A 45 -3.23 7.26 -2.50
CA CYS A 45 -1.94 7.95 -2.38
C CYS A 45 -2.03 9.49 -2.36
N ARG A 46 -3.22 10.06 -2.57
CA ARG A 46 -3.48 11.52 -2.67
C ARG A 46 -2.81 12.22 -3.87
N GLY A 47 -2.38 11.47 -4.88
CA GLY A 47 -1.81 12.02 -6.12
C GLY A 47 -2.87 12.42 -7.16
N ASP A 48 -2.41 13.13 -8.20
CA ASP A 48 -3.24 13.72 -9.26
C ASP A 48 -3.59 12.71 -10.37
N HIS A 49 -4.19 11.60 -9.95
CA HIS A 49 -4.69 10.55 -10.84
C HIS A 49 -5.90 9.87 -10.22
N ALA A 50 -6.71 9.18 -11.04
CA ALA A 50 -7.85 8.41 -10.55
C ALA A 50 -7.40 7.29 -9.60
N ALA A 51 -8.31 6.85 -8.72
CA ALA A 51 -8.08 5.73 -7.81
C ALA A 51 -7.86 4.39 -8.53
N SER A 52 -8.28 4.28 -9.79
CA SER A 52 -8.07 3.12 -10.66
C SER A 52 -6.71 3.11 -11.37
N SER A 53 -5.87 4.13 -11.19
CA SER A 53 -4.60 4.22 -11.91
C SER A 53 -3.62 3.12 -11.50
N LYS A 54 -3.08 2.41 -12.49
CA LYS A 54 -2.04 1.38 -12.31
C LYS A 54 -0.67 1.98 -11.98
N THR A 55 -0.50 3.29 -12.16
CA THR A 55 0.73 4.01 -11.79
C THR A 55 0.72 4.48 -10.33
N CYS A 56 -0.37 4.25 -9.60
CA CYS A 56 -0.47 4.63 -8.20
C CYS A 56 0.57 3.87 -7.37
N PRO A 57 1.40 4.55 -6.56
CA PRO A 57 2.42 3.88 -5.74
C PRO A 57 1.81 2.89 -4.74
N LYS A 58 0.66 3.23 -4.16
CA LYS A 58 -0.06 2.34 -3.22
C LYS A 58 -0.60 1.08 -3.91
N PHE A 59 -1.09 1.23 -5.13
CA PHE A 59 -1.53 0.09 -5.94
C PHE A 59 -0.35 -0.84 -6.27
N LEU A 60 0.79 -0.27 -6.66
CA LEU A 60 2.00 -1.05 -6.95
C LEU A 60 2.53 -1.79 -5.71
N GLU A 61 2.54 -1.14 -4.55
CA GLU A 61 2.88 -1.78 -3.27
C GLU A 61 1.98 -2.99 -2.98
N GLU A 62 0.66 -2.83 -3.07
CA GLU A 62 -0.28 -3.93 -2.86
C GLU A 62 -0.14 -5.05 -3.90
N GLN A 63 0.09 -4.70 -5.17
CA GLN A 63 0.37 -5.71 -6.20
C GLN A 63 1.63 -6.52 -5.88
N ALA A 64 2.69 -5.88 -5.40
CA ALA A 64 3.91 -6.58 -4.98
C ALA A 64 3.64 -7.53 -3.79
N ILE A 65 2.85 -7.10 -2.80
CA ILE A 65 2.46 -7.94 -1.66
C ILE A 65 1.65 -9.16 -2.12
N LEU A 66 0.70 -8.96 -3.04
CA LEU A 66 -0.11 -10.05 -3.59
C LEU A 66 0.70 -11.01 -4.45
N CYS A 67 1.64 -10.50 -5.25
CA CYS A 67 2.57 -11.31 -6.04
C CYS A 67 3.44 -12.18 -5.12
N TYR A 68 4.05 -11.57 -4.11
CA TYR A 68 4.84 -12.31 -3.12
C TYR A 68 4.03 -13.40 -2.43
N LYS A 69 2.79 -13.11 -2.02
CA LYS A 69 1.90 -14.09 -1.40
C LYS A 69 1.54 -15.24 -2.36
N ALA A 70 1.33 -14.94 -3.64
CA ALA A 70 1.04 -15.96 -4.64
C ALA A 70 2.23 -16.92 -4.86
N GLU A 71 3.44 -16.39 -4.81
CA GLU A 71 4.69 -17.16 -5.00
C GLU A 71 5.12 -17.94 -3.74
N ASN A 72 4.94 -17.36 -2.55
CA ASN A 72 5.54 -17.86 -1.30
C ASN A 72 4.49 -18.39 -0.30
N GLY A 73 3.19 -18.23 -0.59
CA GLY A 73 2.11 -18.52 0.35
C GLY A 73 2.06 -17.55 1.53
N GLY A 74 1.33 -17.95 2.59
CA GLY A 74 1.21 -17.18 3.83
C GLY A 74 0.11 -16.11 3.82
N THR A 75 0.11 -15.27 4.86
CA THR A 75 -0.86 -14.19 5.05
C THR A 75 -0.38 -12.87 4.42
N PHE A 76 -1.31 -11.94 4.19
CA PHE A 76 -0.97 -10.62 3.68
C PHE A 76 0.02 -9.89 4.61
N GLN A 77 -0.17 -9.97 5.93
CA GLN A 77 0.72 -9.34 6.91
C GLN A 77 2.12 -9.94 6.87
N GLN A 78 2.25 -11.25 6.70
CA GLN A 78 3.56 -11.88 6.52
C GLN A 78 4.27 -11.35 5.26
N ALA A 79 3.56 -11.23 4.14
CA ALA A 79 4.12 -10.68 2.91
C ALA A 79 4.56 -9.21 3.06
N VAL A 80 3.76 -8.39 3.75
CA VAL A 80 4.14 -7.00 4.10
C VAL A 80 5.43 -6.97 4.90
N SER A 81 5.52 -7.75 5.99
CA SER A 81 6.73 -7.80 6.83
C SER A 81 7.96 -8.23 6.04
N GLN A 82 7.83 -9.23 5.16
CA GLN A 82 8.95 -9.72 4.34
C GLN A 82 9.41 -8.68 3.32
N LEU A 83 8.50 -8.01 2.62
CA LEU A 83 8.85 -6.97 1.65
C LEU A 83 9.44 -5.74 2.35
N TRP A 84 8.95 -5.37 3.54
CA TRP A 84 9.53 -4.32 4.37
C TRP A 84 10.97 -4.65 4.79
N LEU A 85 11.22 -5.86 5.29
CA LEU A 85 12.56 -6.31 5.66
C LEU A 85 13.52 -6.34 4.46
N LYS A 86 13.06 -6.79 3.28
CA LYS A 86 13.87 -6.76 2.05
C LYS A 86 14.22 -5.32 1.64
N SER A 87 13.29 -4.38 1.79
CA SER A 87 13.52 -2.96 1.54
C SER A 87 14.58 -2.39 2.50
N ILE A 88 14.50 -2.71 3.80
CA ILE A 88 15.49 -2.27 4.81
C ILE A 88 16.87 -2.86 4.56
N LYS A 89 16.96 -4.17 4.28
CA LYS A 89 18.24 -4.82 3.99
C LYS A 89 18.92 -4.21 2.76
N ARG A 90 18.15 -3.72 1.79
CA ARG A 90 18.67 -2.99 0.62
C ARG A 90 19.28 -1.62 0.96
N PHE A 91 18.90 -1.02 2.09
CA PHE A 91 19.51 0.20 2.63
C PHE A 91 20.58 -0.06 3.72
N GLN A 92 20.93 -1.33 3.99
CA GLN A 92 22.06 -1.69 4.88
C GLN A 92 23.37 -1.92 4.09
N PRO A 93 24.16 -0.88 3.78
CA PRO A 93 25.60 -1.10 3.71
C PRO A 93 26.39 -0.41 4.84
N VAL A 94 25.75 0.11 5.91
CA VAL A 94 26.49 0.91 6.92
C VAL A 94 26.33 0.49 8.39
N LEU A 95 25.36 -0.35 8.78
CA LEU A 95 25.09 -0.60 10.22
C LEU A 95 25.80 -1.84 10.85
N MET A 96 26.65 -2.56 10.12
CA MET A 96 27.28 -3.81 10.61
C MET A 96 28.82 -3.74 10.67
N LEU A 97 29.40 -2.56 10.90
CA LEU A 97 30.83 -2.42 11.24
C LEU A 97 31.00 -1.62 12.53
N VAL A 98 30.44 -2.14 13.64
CA VAL A 98 30.99 -1.83 14.96
C VAL A 98 31.78 -3.07 15.37
N PRO A 99 33.13 -3.02 15.39
CA PRO A 99 33.93 -4.19 15.73
C PRO A 99 33.67 -4.54 17.20
N SER A 100 33.31 -5.80 17.40
CA SER A 100 33.35 -6.48 18.68
C SER A 100 34.80 -6.50 19.22
N ARG A 101 35.06 -5.79 20.32
CA ARG A 101 36.05 -6.14 21.37
C ARG A 101 36.12 -5.03 22.42
N LEU A 102 35.62 -5.31 23.61
CA LEU A 102 36.48 -5.37 24.79
C LEU A 102 35.78 -6.17 25.89
N SER A 103 36.54 -7.13 26.36
CA SER A 103 36.21 -8.14 27.35
C SER A 103 35.92 -7.51 28.72
N PHE A 104 35.03 -8.17 29.47
CA PHE A 104 35.27 -8.62 30.85
C PHE A 104 36.31 -7.81 31.66
N GLU A 105 35.85 -7.10 32.69
CA GLU A 105 36.30 -7.34 34.07
C GLU A 105 35.32 -6.73 35.08
N ARG A 106 35.00 -7.54 36.09
CA ARG A 106 34.36 -7.12 37.34
C ARG A 106 35.35 -6.25 38.12
N SER A 107 34.86 -5.18 38.75
CA SER A 107 35.36 -4.65 40.02
C SER A 107 34.19 -4.03 40.76
#